data_AF-A0A518H5K9-F1
#
_entry.id   AF-A0A518H5K9-F1
#
_cell.length_a   1.000
_cell.length_b   1.000
_cell.length_c   1.000
_cell.angle_alpha   90.00
_cell.angle_beta   90.00
_cell.angle_gamma   90.00
#
_symmetry.space_group_name_H-M   'P 1'
#
loop_
_entity.id
_entity.type
_entity.pdbx_description
1 polymer ?
#
loop_
_entity_poly.entity_id
_entity_poly.type
_entity_poly.pdbx_seq_one_letter_code
_entity_poly.pdbx_strand_id
1 'polypeptide(L)'
;MSADDVAPPPGPGPSHTNARDRSPSSRLRSRHNARLHGLTAALPDSEAEAAAMQGFADRWADELRPEVEAEGALIRASAAAFARFERCRVAEDAALEDASRDAVRRWARRKQHAARRKAQDLRADPVNVTADLQSCSFGCEWLQRHWSRLDARLAQGLGWHPRDQDLAMTLRGYSPDAPGLDGDPAARAFYHLMLAACGLPTLGRTVDRLPTDPVAARSALRGLIAREFDRLEALRERLWHEQYGPEGEAAARTGRVDTSKEGQLRQRYRREAFSEMVRGLNQVMRIRVERSKDDDRQWRRAHSPRRRSEPGPTPPAPARGPEPPHSAPEPPASPAAAAHRNEPPRTAPEPTLDRRKPNGVHALRNEPPAPTPASPERTGPDFGPSRGPAGPRHAPASAVGFPLGPDPDVQGIPMPFAVPRAAVE
;
A
#
# COMPACT_ATOMS: atom_id res chain seq x y z
N MET A 1 16.53 -69.34 -35.00
CA MET A 1 16.51 -68.20 -34.06
C MET A 1 16.38 -66.95 -34.92
N SER A 2 15.23 -66.74 -35.55
CA SER A 2 13.96 -66.23 -35.01
C SER A 2 13.86 -64.75 -35.35
N ALA A 3 13.38 -64.52 -36.57
CA ALA A 3 12.71 -63.30 -36.96
C ALA A 3 11.30 -63.39 -36.38
N ASP A 4 11.02 -62.63 -35.32
CA ASP A 4 9.68 -62.25 -34.82
C ASP A 4 9.88 -61.48 -33.51
N ASP A 5 10.23 -60.20 -33.59
CA ASP A 5 10.10 -59.27 -32.46
C ASP A 5 9.92 -57.83 -32.96
N VAL A 6 8.78 -57.58 -33.61
CA VAL A 6 8.32 -56.24 -33.96
C VAL A 6 7.20 -55.88 -32.99
N ALA A 7 7.51 -55.01 -32.04
CA ALA A 7 6.55 -54.52 -31.07
C ALA A 7 5.36 -53.83 -31.78
N PRO A 8 4.11 -54.14 -31.41
CA PRO A 8 2.94 -53.53 -32.02
C PRO A 8 2.87 -52.03 -31.65
N PRO A 9 2.35 -51.17 -32.57
CA PRO A 9 2.24 -49.75 -32.31
C PRO A 9 1.27 -49.49 -31.13
N PRO A 10 1.56 -48.49 -30.29
CA PRO A 10 0.71 -48.15 -29.16
C PRO A 10 -0.69 -47.75 -29.65
N GLY A 11 -1.70 -48.46 -29.16
CA GLY A 11 -3.09 -48.18 -29.49
C GLY A 11 -3.52 -46.78 -29.05
N PRO A 12 -4.56 -46.19 -29.68
CA PRO A 12 -5.07 -44.88 -29.32
C PRO A 12 -5.52 -44.88 -27.86
N GLY A 13 -4.78 -44.17 -27.00
CA GLY A 13 -5.15 -43.99 -25.60
C GLY A 13 -6.56 -43.42 -25.47
N PRO A 14 -7.29 -43.75 -24.39
CA PRO A 14 -8.65 -43.26 -24.17
C PRO A 14 -8.64 -41.74 -24.30
N SER A 15 -9.36 -41.24 -25.30
CA SER A 15 -9.57 -39.81 -25.48
C SER A 15 -10.29 -39.30 -24.23
N HIS A 16 -9.52 -38.73 -23.31
CA HIS A 16 -9.99 -37.87 -22.24
C HIS A 16 -10.58 -36.62 -22.89
N THR A 17 -11.74 -36.80 -23.51
CA THR A 17 -12.65 -35.70 -23.79
C THR A 17 -13.01 -35.17 -22.42
N ASN A 18 -12.36 -34.05 -22.06
CA ASN A 18 -12.69 -33.23 -20.90
C ASN A 18 -14.11 -32.69 -21.10
N ALA A 19 -15.11 -33.57 -21.00
CA ALA A 19 -16.50 -33.20 -20.84
C ALA A 19 -16.58 -32.54 -19.46
N ARG A 20 -16.26 -31.24 -19.43
CA ARG A 20 -16.40 -30.38 -18.26
C ARG A 20 -17.77 -30.66 -17.67
N ASP A 21 -17.76 -31.28 -16.51
CA ASP A 21 -18.94 -31.76 -15.83
C ASP A 21 -19.88 -30.56 -15.58
N ARG A 22 -20.94 -30.42 -16.38
CA ARG A 22 -21.90 -29.27 -16.34
C ARG A 22 -22.92 -29.42 -15.21
N SER A 23 -22.54 -30.14 -14.16
CA SER A 23 -23.37 -30.35 -12.99
C SER A 23 -23.81 -29.00 -12.41
N PRO A 24 -25.02 -28.91 -11.83
CA PRO A 24 -25.48 -27.69 -11.16
C PRO A 24 -24.48 -27.19 -10.10
N SER A 25 -23.75 -28.10 -9.46
CA SER A 25 -22.73 -27.78 -8.46
C SER A 25 -21.48 -27.12 -9.05
N SER A 26 -21.05 -27.48 -10.27
CA SER A 26 -19.94 -26.79 -10.95
C SER A 26 -20.34 -25.39 -11.40
N ARG A 27 -21.60 -25.19 -11.83
CA ARG A 27 -22.17 -23.85 -12.12
C ARG A 27 -22.27 -22.97 -10.88
N LEU A 28 -22.68 -23.52 -9.73
CA LEU A 28 -22.71 -22.77 -8.47
C LEU A 28 -21.31 -22.38 -8.00
N ARG A 29 -20.31 -23.27 -8.08
CA ARG A 29 -18.91 -22.93 -7.78
C ARG A 29 -18.34 -21.89 -8.76
N SER A 30 -18.68 -21.98 -10.04
CA SER A 30 -18.28 -20.98 -11.04
C SER A 30 -18.93 -19.62 -10.76
N ARG A 31 -20.21 -19.57 -10.39
CA ARG A 31 -20.89 -18.34 -9.93
C ARG A 31 -20.29 -17.81 -8.64
N HIS A 32 -19.92 -18.70 -7.72
CA HIS A 32 -19.28 -18.31 -6.48
C HIS A 32 -17.86 -17.77 -6.72
N ASN A 33 -17.06 -18.38 -7.61
CA ASN A 33 -15.77 -17.86 -8.03
C ASN A 33 -15.90 -16.54 -8.81
N ALA A 34 -16.92 -16.39 -9.65
CA ALA A 34 -17.20 -15.13 -10.35
C ALA A 34 -17.59 -14.01 -9.36
N ARG A 35 -18.33 -14.34 -8.30
CA ARG A 35 -18.63 -13.43 -7.18
C ARG A 35 -17.42 -13.16 -6.29
N LEU A 36 -16.57 -14.17 -6.05
CA LEU A 36 -15.31 -14.03 -5.31
C LEU A 36 -14.34 -13.11 -6.05
N HIS A 37 -14.34 -13.15 -7.38
CA HIS A 37 -13.62 -12.21 -8.23
C HIS A 37 -14.53 -11.07 -8.70
N GLY A 38 -15.45 -10.59 -7.84
CA GLY A 38 -16.54 -9.66 -8.16
C GLY A 38 -16.13 -8.46 -9.03
N LEU A 39 -14.86 -8.06 -9.00
CA LEU A 39 -14.29 -7.05 -9.90
C LEU A 39 -14.39 -7.39 -11.41
N THR A 40 -14.55 -8.67 -11.80
CA THR A 40 -14.67 -9.11 -13.20
C THR A 40 -16.08 -9.51 -13.61
N ALA A 41 -17.03 -9.55 -12.69
CA ALA A 41 -18.36 -10.05 -12.97
C ALA A 41 -19.03 -9.20 -14.06
N ALA A 42 -19.44 -9.84 -15.15
CA ALA A 42 -20.19 -9.19 -16.23
C ALA A 42 -21.58 -8.71 -15.77
N LEU A 43 -22.09 -9.31 -14.69
CA LEU A 43 -23.33 -8.93 -14.06
C LEU A 43 -23.05 -7.95 -12.89
N PRO A 44 -23.98 -7.03 -12.61
CA PRO A 44 -23.89 -6.16 -11.44
C PRO A 44 -23.88 -6.99 -10.15
N ASP A 45 -23.07 -6.57 -9.18
CA ASP A 45 -22.98 -7.21 -7.86
C ASP A 45 -24.11 -6.75 -6.92
N SER A 46 -24.78 -5.63 -7.25
CA SER A 46 -25.91 -5.06 -6.49
C SER A 46 -26.94 -4.36 -7.39
N GLU A 47 -28.14 -4.11 -6.87
CA GLU A 47 -29.18 -3.33 -7.60
C GLU A 47 -28.75 -1.89 -7.88
N ALA A 48 -28.06 -1.25 -6.93
CA ALA A 48 -27.51 0.10 -7.11
C ALA A 48 -26.52 0.14 -8.28
N GLU A 49 -25.68 -0.89 -8.39
CA GLU A 49 -24.77 -1.01 -9.51
C GLU A 49 -25.50 -1.31 -10.83
N ALA A 50 -26.52 -2.18 -10.81
CA ALA A 50 -27.34 -2.44 -11.99
C ALA A 50 -27.96 -1.14 -12.52
N ALA A 51 -28.47 -0.30 -11.61
CA ALA A 51 -29.00 1.02 -11.94
C ALA A 51 -27.91 1.97 -12.49
N ALA A 52 -26.69 1.95 -11.94
CA ALA A 52 -25.57 2.73 -12.47
C ALA A 52 -25.17 2.28 -13.89
N MET A 53 -25.06 0.97 -14.12
CA MET A 53 -24.80 0.37 -15.44
C MET A 53 -25.86 0.79 -16.46
N GLN A 54 -27.14 0.69 -16.09
CA GLN A 54 -28.24 1.10 -16.95
C GLN A 54 -28.20 2.62 -17.21
N GLY A 55 -27.91 3.42 -16.19
CA GLY A 55 -27.77 4.87 -16.34
C GLY A 55 -26.64 5.29 -17.28
N PHE A 56 -25.50 4.57 -17.29
CA PHE A 56 -24.45 4.81 -18.30
C PHE A 56 -24.95 4.46 -19.71
N ALA A 57 -25.64 3.33 -19.84
CA ALA A 57 -26.15 2.85 -21.12
C ALA A 57 -27.20 3.80 -21.71
N ASP A 58 -28.13 4.29 -20.89
CA ASP A 58 -29.19 5.22 -21.30
C ASP A 58 -28.58 6.56 -21.73
N ARG A 59 -27.68 7.13 -20.91
CA ARG A 59 -26.99 8.39 -21.27
C ARG A 59 -26.22 8.28 -22.58
N TRP A 60 -25.46 7.19 -22.78
CA TRP A 60 -24.70 7.01 -24.02
C TRP A 60 -25.60 6.73 -25.21
N ALA A 61 -26.74 6.05 -25.03
CA ALA A 61 -27.72 5.87 -26.08
C ALA A 61 -28.34 7.21 -26.50
N ASP A 62 -28.66 8.07 -25.53
CA ASP A 62 -29.21 9.41 -25.77
C ASP A 62 -28.20 10.33 -26.48
N GLU A 63 -26.94 10.31 -26.04
CA GLU A 63 -25.85 11.11 -26.61
C GLU A 63 -25.47 10.65 -28.02
N LEU A 64 -25.29 9.34 -28.21
CA LEU A 64 -24.81 8.79 -29.48
C LEU A 64 -25.93 8.61 -30.49
N ARG A 65 -27.20 8.51 -30.06
CA ARG A 65 -28.40 8.33 -30.89
C ARG A 65 -28.23 7.17 -31.89
N PRO A 66 -28.24 5.91 -31.43
CA PRO A 66 -28.09 4.77 -32.33
C PRO A 66 -29.23 4.73 -33.35
N GLU A 67 -28.90 4.68 -34.63
CA GLU A 67 -29.89 4.57 -35.72
C GLU A 67 -30.29 3.11 -36.00
N VAL A 68 -29.49 2.14 -35.56
CA VAL A 68 -29.74 0.71 -35.75
C VAL A 68 -29.57 -0.06 -34.44
N GLU A 69 -30.28 -1.18 -34.32
CA GLU A 69 -30.27 -2.03 -33.12
C GLU A 69 -28.85 -2.50 -32.75
N ALA A 70 -28.05 -2.85 -33.75
CA ALA A 70 -26.66 -3.29 -33.55
C ALA A 70 -25.78 -2.20 -32.89
N GLU A 71 -25.97 -0.93 -33.24
CA GLU A 71 -25.30 0.18 -32.56
C GLU A 71 -25.76 0.27 -31.11
N GLY A 72 -27.08 0.22 -30.87
CA GLY A 72 -27.64 0.25 -29.53
C GLY A 72 -27.12 -0.89 -28.64
N ALA A 73 -26.98 -2.10 -29.18
CA ALA A 73 -26.43 -3.24 -28.45
C ALA A 73 -24.95 -3.04 -28.09
N LEU A 74 -24.14 -2.54 -29.03
CA LEU A 74 -22.72 -2.22 -28.78
C LEU A 74 -22.56 -1.10 -27.76
N ILE A 75 -23.38 -0.05 -27.82
CA ILE A 75 -23.37 1.05 -26.85
C ILE A 75 -23.68 0.52 -25.44
N ARG A 76 -24.73 -0.30 -25.29
CA ARG A 76 -25.07 -0.93 -24.01
C ARG A 76 -23.93 -1.82 -23.48
N ALA A 77 -23.31 -2.63 -24.35
CA ALA A 77 -22.17 -3.47 -23.97
C ALA A 77 -20.95 -2.64 -23.54
N SER A 78 -20.62 -1.57 -24.27
CA SER A 78 -19.55 -0.64 -23.90
C SER A 78 -19.83 0.07 -22.59
N ALA A 79 -21.06 0.49 -22.32
CA ALA A 79 -21.45 1.10 -21.05
C ALA A 79 -21.31 0.11 -19.87
N ALA A 80 -21.68 -1.16 -20.07
CA ALA A 80 -21.46 -2.20 -19.07
C ALA A 80 -19.97 -2.45 -18.80
N ALA A 81 -19.12 -2.41 -19.83
CA ALA A 81 -17.67 -2.48 -19.68
C ALA A 81 -17.09 -1.26 -18.92
N PHE A 82 -17.62 -0.06 -19.17
CA PHE A 82 -17.24 1.15 -18.44
C PHE A 82 -17.59 1.09 -16.95
N ALA A 83 -18.79 0.59 -16.61
CA ALA A 83 -19.17 0.39 -15.22
C ALA A 83 -18.23 -0.57 -14.47
N ARG A 84 -17.81 -1.67 -15.12
CA ARG A 84 -16.79 -2.58 -14.56
C ARG A 84 -15.43 -1.90 -14.37
N PHE A 85 -15.03 -1.04 -15.31
CA PHE A 85 -13.82 -0.23 -15.18
C PHE A 85 -13.89 0.67 -13.94
N GLU A 86 -15.01 1.38 -13.73
CA GLU A 86 -15.21 2.22 -12.55
C GLU A 86 -15.21 1.40 -11.25
N ARG A 87 -15.86 0.23 -11.22
CA ARG A 87 -15.80 -0.71 -10.08
C ARG A 87 -14.36 -1.08 -9.73
N CYS A 88 -13.57 -1.46 -10.74
CA CYS A 88 -12.16 -1.79 -10.56
C CYS A 88 -11.36 -0.59 -10.04
N ARG A 89 -11.61 0.61 -10.57
CA ARG A 89 -10.94 1.84 -10.14
C ARG A 89 -11.23 2.18 -8.69
N VAL A 90 -12.52 2.20 -8.29
CA VAL A 90 -12.93 2.48 -6.91
C VAL A 90 -12.32 1.48 -5.93
N ALA A 91 -12.31 0.19 -6.29
CA ALA A 91 -11.67 -0.85 -5.46
C ALA A 91 -10.14 -0.72 -5.42
N GLU A 92 -9.50 -0.29 -6.52
CA GLU A 92 -8.06 0.01 -6.54
C GLU A 92 -7.74 1.16 -5.58
N ASP A 93 -8.43 2.29 -5.74
CA ASP A 93 -8.25 3.50 -4.94
C ASP A 93 -8.45 3.23 -3.44
N ALA A 94 -9.53 2.55 -3.05
CA ALA A 94 -9.81 2.21 -1.66
C ALA A 94 -8.69 1.36 -1.03
N ALA A 95 -8.19 0.34 -1.74
CA ALA A 95 -7.11 -0.47 -1.18
C ALA A 95 -5.76 0.26 -1.15
N LEU A 96 -5.51 1.19 -2.09
CA LEU A 96 -4.31 2.02 -2.07
C LEU A 96 -4.35 3.00 -0.88
N GLU A 97 -5.51 3.54 -0.54
CA GLU A 97 -5.70 4.35 0.67
C GLU A 97 -5.45 3.52 1.94
N ASP A 98 -6.00 2.30 2.03
CA ASP A 98 -5.76 1.38 3.13
C ASP A 98 -4.27 1.03 3.27
N ALA A 99 -3.63 0.65 2.17
CA ALA A 99 -2.21 0.32 2.11
C ALA A 99 -1.33 1.52 2.51
N SER A 100 -1.70 2.74 2.11
CA SER A 100 -1.04 3.98 2.52
C SER A 100 -1.14 4.20 4.04
N ARG A 101 -2.34 4.06 4.61
CA ARG A 101 -2.55 4.15 6.08
C ARG A 101 -1.75 3.09 6.83
N ASP A 102 -1.74 1.85 6.34
CA ASP A 102 -0.95 0.77 6.93
C ASP A 102 0.55 0.97 6.82
N ALA A 103 1.04 1.55 5.72
CA ALA A 103 2.45 1.88 5.57
C ALA A 103 2.90 2.90 6.64
N VAL A 104 2.11 3.94 6.88
CA VAL A 104 2.37 4.93 7.95
C VAL A 104 2.32 4.28 9.32
N ARG A 105 1.29 3.47 9.62
CA ARG A 105 1.19 2.75 10.90
C ARG A 105 2.41 1.85 11.16
N ARG A 106 2.82 1.07 10.16
CA ARG A 106 4.01 0.19 10.27
C ARG A 106 5.29 1.01 10.46
N TRP A 107 5.45 2.11 9.73
CA TRP A 107 6.59 3.01 9.91
C TRP A 107 6.63 3.59 11.33
N ALA A 108 5.52 4.14 11.84
CA ALA A 108 5.44 4.70 13.19
C ALA A 108 5.75 3.65 14.27
N ARG A 109 5.19 2.43 14.14
CA ARG A 109 5.50 1.31 15.05
C ARG A 109 6.98 0.96 15.06
N ARG A 110 7.65 0.93 13.89
CA ARG A 110 9.10 0.69 13.81
C ARG A 110 9.89 1.79 14.53
N LYS A 111 9.53 3.06 14.35
CA LYS A 111 10.21 4.18 15.02
C LYS A 111 10.00 4.15 16.54
N GLN A 112 8.77 3.88 17.01
CA GLN A 112 8.47 3.68 18.43
C GLN A 112 9.27 2.50 19.02
N HIS A 113 9.35 1.38 18.29
CA HIS A 113 10.14 0.23 18.72
C HIS A 113 11.64 0.57 18.81
N ALA A 114 12.18 1.32 17.84
CA ALA A 114 13.56 1.79 17.87
C ALA A 114 13.84 2.69 19.09
N ALA A 115 12.94 3.63 19.41
CA ALA A 115 13.05 4.45 20.62
C ALA A 115 13.01 3.61 21.90
N ARG A 116 12.08 2.65 22.00
CA ARG A 116 12.02 1.72 23.15
C ARG A 116 13.28 0.89 23.29
N ARG A 117 13.84 0.42 22.17
CA ARG A 117 15.08 -0.35 22.17
C ARG A 117 16.25 0.48 22.71
N LYS A 118 16.42 1.71 22.25
CA LYS A 118 17.43 2.65 22.80
C LYS A 118 17.24 2.86 24.30
N ALA A 119 16.00 3.01 24.75
CA ALA A 119 15.69 3.23 26.16
C ALA A 119 16.04 2.05 27.09
N GLN A 120 16.31 0.85 26.55
CA GLN A 120 16.76 -0.29 27.37
C GLN A 120 18.12 -0.03 28.03
N ASP A 121 18.97 0.78 27.39
CA ASP A 121 20.30 1.11 27.87
C ASP A 121 20.32 2.34 28.81
N LEU A 122 19.15 2.96 29.05
CA LEU A 122 19.01 4.22 29.80
C LEU A 122 19.60 4.16 31.21
N ARG A 123 19.54 3.00 31.87
CA ARG A 123 20.12 2.83 33.21
C ARG A 123 21.65 2.74 33.17
N ALA A 124 22.22 2.17 32.12
CA ALA A 124 23.65 1.95 31.99
C ALA A 124 24.37 3.24 31.56
N ASP A 125 23.74 4.02 30.68
CA ASP A 125 24.28 5.28 30.17
C ASP A 125 23.18 6.36 30.07
N PRO A 126 22.78 6.95 31.21
CA PRO A 126 21.66 7.88 31.24
C PRO A 126 21.92 9.14 30.42
N VAL A 127 23.17 9.62 30.40
CA VAL A 127 23.55 10.87 29.72
C VAL A 127 23.35 10.72 28.21
N ASN A 128 24.01 9.72 27.60
CA ASN A 128 24.00 9.59 26.15
C ASN A 128 22.65 9.06 25.65
N VAL A 129 22.04 8.09 26.35
CA VAL A 129 20.75 7.54 25.93
C VAL A 129 19.64 8.59 26.03
N THR A 130 19.65 9.46 27.05
CA THR A 130 18.68 10.56 27.14
C THR A 130 18.88 11.56 26.00
N ALA A 131 20.12 11.91 25.68
CA ALA A 131 20.41 12.77 24.53
C ALA A 131 19.96 12.14 23.20
N ASP A 132 20.16 10.84 23.03
CA ASP A 132 19.73 10.06 21.87
C ASP A 132 18.21 9.92 21.75
N LEU A 133 17.49 9.89 22.87
CA LEU A 133 16.03 9.92 22.88
C LEU A 133 15.53 11.33 22.56
N GLN A 134 16.18 12.36 23.09
CA GLN A 134 15.86 13.76 22.81
C GLN A 134 16.18 14.17 21.36
N SER A 135 17.06 13.47 20.66
CA SER A 135 17.34 13.73 19.25
C SER A 135 16.27 13.17 18.29
N CYS A 136 15.26 12.46 18.79
CA CYS A 136 14.15 11.95 17.98
C CYS A 136 12.78 12.28 18.56
N SER A 137 11.80 12.59 17.69
CA SER A 137 10.43 12.93 18.09
C SER A 137 9.77 11.78 18.90
N PHE A 138 9.91 10.54 18.43
CA PHE A 138 9.41 9.35 19.13
C PHE A 138 10.11 9.07 20.47
N GLY A 139 11.37 9.48 20.63
CA GLY A 139 12.08 9.39 21.91
C GLY A 139 11.59 10.43 22.91
N CYS A 140 11.30 11.65 22.44
CA CYS A 140 10.65 12.69 23.25
C CYS A 140 9.27 12.22 23.76
N GLU A 141 8.43 11.63 22.90
CA GLU A 141 7.15 11.02 23.34
C GLU A 141 7.36 9.93 24.41
N TRP A 142 8.39 9.10 24.24
CA TRP A 142 8.70 8.05 25.20
C TRP A 142 9.07 8.65 26.56
N LEU A 143 9.91 9.69 26.59
CA LEU A 143 10.30 10.42 27.81
C LEU A 143 9.07 11.06 28.47
N GLN A 144 8.22 11.74 27.70
CA GLN A 144 6.98 12.37 28.18
C GLN A 144 6.05 11.36 28.87
N ARG A 145 5.85 10.16 28.29
CA ARG A 145 5.01 9.12 28.93
C ARG A 145 5.56 8.69 30.30
N HIS A 146 6.88 8.59 30.44
CA HIS A 146 7.51 8.21 31.70
C HIS A 146 7.42 9.34 32.74
N TRP A 147 7.64 10.58 32.33
CA TRP A 147 7.39 11.74 33.20
C TRP A 147 5.93 11.85 33.64
N SER A 148 4.97 11.53 32.76
CA SER A 148 3.53 11.58 33.08
C SER A 148 3.18 10.58 34.17
N ARG A 149 3.72 9.36 34.06
CA ARG A 149 3.56 8.32 35.08
C ARG A 149 4.13 8.75 36.43
N LEU A 150 5.29 9.41 36.44
CA LEU A 150 5.92 9.92 37.66
C LEU A 150 5.13 11.08 38.27
N ASP A 151 4.66 12.04 37.46
CA ASP A 151 3.84 13.16 37.92
C ASP A 151 2.50 12.69 38.48
N ALA A 152 1.83 11.72 37.84
CA ALA A 152 0.56 11.17 38.30
C ALA A 152 0.63 10.65 39.74
N ARG A 153 1.75 10.03 40.13
CA ARG A 153 1.98 9.59 41.51
C ARG A 153 2.10 10.77 42.47
N LEU A 154 2.87 11.80 42.10
CA LEU A 154 2.98 13.02 42.90
C LEU A 154 1.63 13.73 43.02
N ALA A 155 0.84 13.77 41.95
CA ALA A 155 -0.48 14.38 41.95
C ALA A 155 -1.44 13.71 42.94
N GLN A 156 -1.32 12.39 43.13
CA GLN A 156 -2.07 11.62 44.12
C GLN A 156 -1.52 11.76 45.55
N GLY A 157 -0.46 12.55 45.72
CA GLY A 157 0.24 12.74 47.00
C GLY A 157 1.09 11.53 47.42
N LEU A 158 1.31 10.57 46.52
CA LEU A 158 2.15 9.41 46.76
C LEU A 158 3.62 9.76 46.52
N GLY A 159 4.48 9.27 47.39
CA GLY A 159 5.93 9.28 47.15
C GLY A 159 6.32 8.38 45.97
N TRP A 160 7.49 8.67 45.41
CA TRP A 160 8.15 7.79 44.44
C TRP A 160 8.83 6.62 45.17
N HIS A 161 8.66 5.41 44.64
CA HIS A 161 9.44 4.27 45.12
C HIS A 161 10.91 4.42 44.71
N PRO A 162 11.86 3.69 45.33
CA PRO A 162 13.27 3.75 44.93
C PRO A 162 13.49 3.55 43.42
N ARG A 163 12.74 2.63 42.79
CA ARG A 163 12.82 2.44 41.32
C ARG A 163 12.31 3.63 40.50
N ASP A 164 11.31 4.35 41.00
CA ASP A 164 10.80 5.57 40.37
C ASP A 164 11.80 6.72 40.51
N GLN A 165 12.52 6.77 41.64
CA GLN A 165 13.59 7.72 41.91
C GLN A 165 14.78 7.51 40.97
N ASP A 166 15.27 6.27 40.86
CA ASP A 166 16.33 5.90 39.90
C ASP A 166 15.91 6.29 38.47
N LEU A 167 14.66 5.97 38.10
CA LEU A 167 14.13 6.32 36.79
C LEU A 167 14.10 7.84 36.58
N ALA A 168 13.60 8.62 37.53
CA ALA A 168 13.55 10.08 37.42
C ALA A 168 14.94 10.70 37.24
N MET A 169 15.94 10.19 37.95
CA MET A 169 17.35 10.59 37.78
C MET A 169 17.85 10.27 36.36
N THR A 170 17.64 9.03 35.90
CA THR A 170 18.09 8.61 34.57
C THR A 170 17.38 9.36 33.43
N LEU A 171 16.08 9.68 33.55
CA LEU A 171 15.32 10.47 32.58
C LEU A 171 15.85 11.91 32.41
N ARG A 172 16.52 12.46 33.43
CA ARG A 172 17.21 13.76 33.37
C ARG A 172 18.64 13.63 32.82
N GLY A 173 19.10 12.42 32.51
CA GLY A 173 20.47 12.14 32.13
C GLY A 173 21.44 12.08 33.30
N TYR A 174 20.97 11.92 34.54
CA TYR A 174 21.82 11.79 35.72
C TYR A 174 22.05 10.33 36.10
N SER A 175 23.14 10.06 36.83
CA SER A 175 23.35 8.76 37.48
C SER A 175 22.19 8.47 38.45
N PRO A 176 21.70 7.22 38.53
CA PRO A 176 20.69 6.84 39.53
C PRO A 176 21.24 6.94 40.97
N ASP A 177 22.56 6.89 41.14
CA ASP A 177 23.19 7.01 42.45
C ASP A 177 23.06 8.43 43.01
N ALA A 178 23.05 8.52 44.34
CA ALA A 178 23.02 9.81 45.02
C ALA A 178 24.20 10.69 44.55
N PRO A 179 23.94 11.90 44.04
CA PRO A 179 25.01 12.77 43.54
C PRO A 179 25.94 13.12 44.70
N GLY A 180 27.25 12.91 44.49
CA GLY A 180 28.28 13.28 45.44
C GLY A 180 28.34 14.79 45.70
N LEU A 181 29.07 15.20 46.73
CA LEU A 181 29.16 16.62 47.13
C LEU A 181 29.71 17.53 46.04
N ASP A 182 30.65 17.01 45.26
CA ASP A 182 31.27 17.72 44.14
C ASP A 182 30.54 17.46 42.80
N GLY A 183 29.41 16.76 42.85
CA GLY A 183 28.57 16.50 41.69
C GLY A 183 27.80 17.73 41.21
N ASP A 184 27.21 17.62 40.02
CA ASP A 184 26.42 18.67 39.38
C ASP A 184 25.38 19.27 40.37
N PRO A 185 25.42 20.58 40.64
CA PRO A 185 24.47 21.23 41.53
C PRO A 185 23.01 21.04 41.09
N ALA A 186 22.73 20.94 39.79
CA ALA A 186 21.37 20.69 39.30
C ALA A 186 20.89 19.27 39.64
N ALA A 187 21.76 18.27 39.45
CA ALA A 187 21.48 16.89 39.87
C ALA A 187 21.24 16.79 41.38
N ARG A 188 22.07 17.46 42.20
CA ARG A 188 21.90 17.52 43.66
C ARG A 188 20.58 18.18 44.07
N ALA A 189 20.25 19.32 43.46
CA ALA A 189 19.01 20.02 43.76
C ALA A 189 17.77 19.18 43.41
N PHE A 190 17.79 18.51 42.26
CA PHE A 190 16.72 17.60 41.85
C PHE A 190 16.59 16.40 42.81
N TYR A 191 17.71 15.76 43.16
CA TYR A 191 17.74 14.64 44.10
C TYR A 191 17.22 15.05 45.50
N HIS A 192 17.59 16.24 45.98
CA HIS A 192 17.07 16.78 47.23
C HIS A 192 15.55 16.97 47.21
N LEU A 193 15.02 17.61 46.16
CA LEU A 193 13.57 17.80 46.00
C LEU A 193 12.82 16.47 45.93
N MET A 194 13.40 15.48 45.26
CA MET A 194 12.85 14.13 45.17
C MET A 194 12.77 13.46 46.55
N LEU A 195 13.84 13.50 47.35
CA LEU A 195 13.84 12.93 48.70
C LEU A 195 12.83 13.66 49.61
N ALA A 196 12.85 14.99 49.62
CA ALA A 196 11.94 15.80 50.42
C ALA A 196 10.47 15.56 50.02
N ALA A 197 10.14 15.49 48.72
CA ALA A 197 8.80 15.18 48.24
C ALA A 197 8.28 13.79 48.65
N CYS A 198 9.20 12.84 48.89
CA CYS A 198 8.90 11.51 49.40
C CYS A 198 8.86 11.43 50.93
N GLY A 199 9.09 12.54 51.65
CA GLY A 199 9.18 12.56 53.11
C GLY A 199 10.41 11.83 53.66
N LEU A 200 11.42 11.60 52.83
CA LEU A 200 12.67 10.95 53.24
C LEU A 200 13.60 11.99 53.86
N PRO A 201 14.41 11.60 54.87
CA PRO A 201 15.37 12.50 55.47
C PRO A 201 16.37 12.97 54.41
N THR A 202 16.38 14.27 54.16
CA THR A 202 17.42 14.93 53.36
C THR A 202 18.73 14.87 54.16
N LEU A 203 19.82 14.46 53.53
CA LEU A 203 21.14 14.27 54.16
C LEU A 203 21.73 15.59 54.69
N GLY A 204 21.16 16.15 55.77
CA GLY A 204 21.69 17.18 56.69
C GLY A 204 22.25 18.48 56.12
N ARG A 205 22.36 18.62 54.81
CA ARG A 205 22.93 19.76 54.10
C ARG A 205 21.82 20.39 53.31
N THR A 206 21.34 21.51 53.84
CA THR A 206 20.44 22.40 53.11
C THR A 206 21.16 22.80 51.83
N VAL A 207 20.72 22.27 50.69
CA VAL A 207 20.97 22.95 49.43
C VAL A 207 20.25 24.28 49.59
N ASP A 208 21.01 25.36 49.72
CA ASP A 208 20.48 26.66 50.13
C ASP A 208 19.25 27.01 49.29
N ARG A 209 18.14 27.31 49.97
CA ARG A 209 16.85 27.75 49.41
C ARG A 209 15.92 26.68 48.85
N LEU A 210 16.22 25.37 48.99
CA LEU A 210 15.24 24.34 48.61
C LEU A 210 14.23 24.04 49.73
N PRO A 211 12.95 23.81 49.40
CA PRO A 211 11.96 23.38 50.37
C PRO A 211 12.33 22.04 51.02
N THR A 212 12.21 21.97 52.34
CA THR A 212 12.34 20.74 53.14
C THR A 212 10.98 20.12 53.49
N ASP A 213 9.91 20.93 53.52
CA ASP A 213 8.54 20.46 53.69
C ASP A 213 8.10 19.59 52.50
N PRO A 214 7.58 18.37 52.72
CA PRO A 214 7.21 17.45 51.65
C PRO A 214 6.17 18.01 50.66
N VAL A 215 5.23 18.84 51.12
CA VAL A 215 4.19 19.41 50.26
C VAL A 215 4.80 20.47 49.34
N ALA A 216 5.59 21.39 49.89
CA ALA A 216 6.30 22.39 49.11
C ALA A 216 7.32 21.77 48.14
N ALA A 217 8.08 20.75 48.59
CA ALA A 217 9.04 20.04 47.75
C ALA A 217 8.36 19.31 46.59
N ARG A 218 7.22 18.66 46.85
CA ARG A 218 6.40 18.02 45.81
C ARG A 218 5.90 19.03 44.80
N SER A 219 5.38 20.18 45.24
CA SER A 219 4.94 21.24 44.34
C SER A 219 6.09 21.75 43.45
N ALA A 220 7.27 21.96 44.04
CA ALA A 220 8.47 22.38 43.31
C ALA A 220 8.92 21.32 42.29
N LEU A 221 8.90 20.03 42.67
CA LEU A 221 9.24 18.91 41.80
C LEU A 221 8.26 18.78 40.62
N ARG A 222 6.95 18.89 40.87
CA ARG A 222 5.93 18.92 39.80
C ARG A 222 6.13 20.11 38.87
N GLY A 223 6.49 21.28 39.39
CA GLY A 223 6.85 22.44 38.58
C GLY A 223 8.08 22.22 37.69
N LEU A 224 9.08 21.46 38.15
CA LEU A 224 10.20 21.03 37.32
C LEU A 224 9.78 20.05 36.23
N ILE A 225 8.95 19.06 36.57
CA ILE A 225 8.42 18.09 35.60
C ILE A 225 7.61 18.80 34.52
N ALA A 226 6.75 19.76 34.88
CA ALA A 226 5.98 20.56 33.92
C ALA A 226 6.88 21.30 32.93
N ARG A 227 7.95 21.96 33.40
CA ARG A 227 8.94 22.61 32.52
C ARG A 227 9.64 21.62 31.59
N GLU A 228 9.96 20.42 32.08
CA GLU A 228 10.56 19.37 31.25
C GLU A 228 9.57 18.88 30.18
N PHE A 229 8.28 18.76 30.52
CA PHE A 229 7.22 18.44 29.55
C PHE A 229 7.14 19.46 28.44
N ASP A 230 7.06 20.76 28.77
CA ASP A 230 6.98 21.84 27.79
C ASP A 230 8.21 21.82 26.86
N ARG A 231 9.41 21.60 27.43
CA ARG A 231 10.65 21.48 26.67
C ARG A 231 10.61 20.29 25.70
N LEU A 232 10.21 19.11 26.19
CA LEU A 232 10.12 17.89 25.37
C LEU A 232 9.04 18.00 24.29
N GLU A 233 7.94 18.70 24.57
CA GLU A 233 6.86 18.95 23.60
C GLU A 233 7.35 19.83 22.46
N ALA A 234 7.98 20.96 22.79
CA ALA A 234 8.57 21.84 21.79
C ALA A 234 9.63 21.12 20.93
N LEU A 235 10.45 20.27 21.56
CA LEU A 235 11.44 19.47 20.87
C LEU A 235 10.81 18.40 19.97
N ARG A 236 9.75 17.72 20.45
CA ARG A 236 9.00 16.71 19.69
C ARG A 236 8.41 17.31 18.43
N GLU A 237 7.72 18.45 18.53
CA GLU A 237 7.09 19.13 17.41
C GLU A 237 8.12 19.58 16.37
N ARG A 238 9.22 20.21 16.82
CA ARG A 238 10.32 20.61 15.92
C ARG A 238 10.88 19.41 15.16
N LEU A 239 11.26 18.35 15.87
CA LEU A 239 11.83 17.14 15.26
C LEU A 239 10.83 16.43 14.36
N TRP A 240 9.54 16.48 14.69
CA TRP A 240 8.50 15.94 13.82
C TRP A 240 8.52 16.66 12.48
N HIS A 241 8.42 17.99 12.46
CA HIS A 241 8.40 18.74 11.21
C HIS A 241 9.69 18.63 10.40
N GLU A 242 10.85 18.67 11.06
CA GLU A 242 12.15 18.64 10.38
C GLU A 242 12.53 17.26 9.85
N GLN A 243 12.20 16.18 10.56
CA GLN A 243 12.72 14.83 10.25
C GLN A 243 11.60 13.83 9.95
N TYR A 244 10.62 13.69 10.86
CA TYR A 244 9.71 12.54 10.84
C TYR A 244 8.46 12.74 9.99
N GLY A 245 8.00 13.96 9.81
CA GLY A 245 6.88 14.32 8.93
C GLY A 245 7.17 13.92 7.48
N PRO A 246 8.28 14.40 6.88
CA PRO A 246 8.67 14.01 5.52
C PRO A 246 8.88 12.51 5.35
N GLU A 247 9.46 11.82 6.35
CA GLU A 247 9.61 10.37 6.33
C GLU A 247 8.25 9.63 6.39
N GLY A 248 7.32 10.11 7.21
CA GLY A 248 5.97 9.56 7.33
C GLY A 248 5.18 9.72 6.02
N GLU A 249 5.29 10.88 5.38
CA GLU A 249 4.72 11.11 4.05
C GLU A 249 5.36 10.22 2.97
N ALA A 250 6.68 10.02 3.04
CA ALA A 250 7.37 9.09 2.13
C ALA A 250 6.85 7.66 2.32
N ALA A 251 6.65 7.21 3.57
CA ALA A 251 6.04 5.92 3.85
C ALA A 251 4.60 5.84 3.30
N ALA A 252 3.80 6.90 3.42
CA ALA A 252 2.45 6.98 2.86
C ALA A 252 2.48 6.85 1.32
N ARG A 253 3.43 7.51 0.65
CA ARG A 253 3.64 7.41 -0.82
C ARG A 253 4.01 5.99 -1.23
N THR A 254 4.87 5.31 -0.48
CA THR A 254 5.21 3.90 -0.77
C THR A 254 3.97 3.00 -0.72
N GLY A 255 3.03 3.25 0.19
CA GLY A 255 1.77 2.50 0.25
C GLY A 255 0.79 2.76 -0.90
N ARG A 256 1.00 3.82 -1.71
CA ARG A 256 0.21 4.10 -2.92
C ARG A 256 0.62 3.27 -4.13
N VAL A 257 1.64 2.42 -4.00
CA VAL A 257 2.08 1.50 -5.05
C VAL A 257 1.81 0.08 -4.59
N ASP A 258 0.76 -0.53 -5.13
CA ASP A 258 0.47 -1.95 -4.87
C ASP A 258 1.18 -2.83 -5.90
N THR A 259 2.31 -3.41 -5.51
CA THR A 259 3.07 -4.38 -6.31
C THR A 259 2.67 -5.83 -6.04
N SER A 260 1.68 -6.06 -5.18
CA SER A 260 1.21 -7.41 -4.85
C SER A 260 0.58 -8.10 -6.06
N LYS A 261 0.46 -9.43 -6.00
CA LYS A 261 -0.24 -10.22 -7.02
C LYS A 261 -1.70 -9.78 -7.19
N GLU A 262 -2.34 -9.38 -6.11
CA GLU A 262 -3.72 -8.90 -6.12
C GLU A 262 -3.84 -7.52 -6.77
N GLY A 263 -2.93 -6.59 -6.46
CA GLY A 263 -2.83 -5.30 -7.15
C GLY A 263 -2.63 -5.45 -8.66
N GLN A 264 -1.69 -6.32 -9.07
CA GLN A 264 -1.47 -6.63 -10.48
C GLN A 264 -2.72 -7.21 -11.16
N LEU A 265 -3.45 -8.08 -10.44
CA LEU A 265 -4.70 -8.67 -10.94
C LEU A 265 -5.78 -7.60 -11.14
N ARG A 266 -5.95 -6.68 -10.19
CA ARG A 266 -6.89 -5.54 -10.29
C ARG A 266 -6.55 -4.63 -11.47
N GLN A 267 -5.26 -4.33 -11.67
CA GLN A 267 -4.82 -3.56 -12.83
C GLN A 267 -5.11 -4.27 -14.15
N ARG A 268 -4.96 -5.59 -14.20
CA ARG A 268 -5.31 -6.39 -15.38
C ARG A 268 -6.80 -6.27 -15.68
N TYR A 269 -7.67 -6.46 -14.69
CA TYR A 269 -9.11 -6.35 -14.86
C TYR A 269 -9.55 -4.96 -15.31
N ARG A 270 -8.97 -3.91 -14.71
CA ARG A 270 -9.22 -2.52 -15.13
C ARG A 270 -8.84 -2.31 -16.60
N ARG A 271 -7.66 -2.77 -17.02
CA ARG A 271 -7.19 -2.67 -18.42
C ARG A 271 -8.05 -3.45 -19.39
N GLU A 272 -8.48 -4.65 -19.02
CA GLU A 272 -9.36 -5.48 -19.84
C GLU A 272 -10.72 -4.82 -20.05
N ALA A 273 -11.37 -4.33 -18.98
CA ALA A 273 -12.64 -3.62 -19.05
C ALA A 273 -12.56 -2.33 -19.90
N PHE A 274 -11.50 -1.55 -19.72
CA PHE A 274 -11.25 -0.35 -20.54
C PHE A 274 -11.07 -0.71 -22.02
N SER A 275 -10.29 -1.75 -22.31
CA SER A 275 -10.04 -2.18 -23.69
C SER A 275 -11.31 -2.70 -24.37
N GLU A 276 -12.20 -3.37 -23.63
CA GLU A 276 -13.49 -3.85 -24.12
C GLU A 276 -14.42 -2.69 -24.45
N MET A 277 -14.51 -1.69 -23.56
CA MET A 277 -15.27 -0.45 -23.79
C MET A 277 -14.83 0.24 -25.09
N VAL A 278 -13.53 0.50 -25.23
CA VAL A 278 -12.95 1.18 -26.42
C VAL A 278 -13.21 0.38 -27.70
N ARG A 279 -13.07 -0.95 -27.65
CA ARG A 279 -13.35 -1.81 -28.80
C ARG A 279 -14.80 -1.71 -29.27
N GLY A 280 -15.76 -1.72 -28.33
CA GLY A 280 -17.18 -1.58 -28.68
C GLY A 280 -17.52 -0.22 -29.29
N LEU A 281 -16.95 0.88 -28.77
CA LEU A 281 -17.13 2.22 -29.33
C LEU A 281 -16.53 2.34 -30.74
N ASN A 282 -15.34 1.79 -30.97
CA ASN A 282 -14.74 1.75 -32.30
C ASN A 282 -15.58 0.95 -33.29
N GLN A 283 -16.23 -0.13 -32.84
CA GLN A 283 -17.14 -0.90 -33.68
C GLN A 283 -18.40 -0.11 -34.07
N VAL A 284 -18.96 0.69 -33.16
CA VAL A 284 -20.07 1.62 -33.47
C VAL A 284 -19.64 2.61 -34.55
N MET A 285 -18.47 3.24 -34.39
CA MET A 285 -17.93 4.17 -35.39
C MET A 285 -17.73 3.52 -36.76
N ARG A 286 -17.27 2.27 -36.79
CA ARG A 286 -17.12 1.50 -38.03
C ARG A 286 -18.46 1.27 -38.73
N ILE A 287 -19.49 0.84 -37.99
CA ILE A 287 -20.83 0.61 -38.54
C ILE A 287 -21.39 1.89 -39.15
N ARG A 288 -21.20 3.04 -38.49
CA ARG A 288 -21.64 4.35 -39.00
C ARG A 288 -20.95 4.73 -40.30
N VAL A 289 -19.64 4.52 -40.39
CA VAL A 289 -18.86 4.79 -41.61
C VAL A 289 -19.30 3.86 -42.75
N GLU A 290 -19.52 2.58 -42.48
CA GLU A 290 -20.00 1.62 -43.47
C GLU A 290 -21.40 2.00 -43.96
N ARG A 291 -22.32 2.37 -43.06
CA ARG A 291 -23.66 2.85 -43.43
C ARG A 291 -23.61 4.11 -44.28
N SER A 292 -22.87 5.13 -43.86
CA SER A 292 -22.75 6.38 -44.63
C SER A 292 -22.21 6.15 -46.04
N LYS A 293 -21.29 5.18 -46.23
CA LYS A 293 -20.82 4.78 -47.56
C LYS A 293 -21.90 4.10 -48.39
N ASP A 294 -22.71 3.24 -47.77
CA ASP A 294 -23.82 2.58 -48.46
C ASP A 294 -24.94 3.55 -48.81
N ASP A 295 -25.23 4.54 -47.96
CA ASP A 295 -26.15 5.63 -48.26
C ASP A 295 -25.65 6.48 -49.43
N ASP A 296 -24.36 6.83 -49.47
CA ASP A 296 -23.77 7.55 -50.63
C ASP A 296 -23.85 6.71 -51.92
N ARG A 297 -23.61 5.39 -51.83
CA ARG A 297 -23.77 4.47 -52.97
C ARG A 297 -25.22 4.39 -53.43
N GLN A 298 -26.18 4.29 -52.51
CA GLN A 298 -27.61 4.25 -52.83
C GLN A 298 -28.07 5.58 -53.43
N TRP A 299 -27.64 6.69 -52.87
CA TRP A 299 -27.91 8.03 -53.38
C TRP A 299 -27.36 8.19 -54.81
N ARG A 300 -26.10 7.78 -55.04
CA ARG A 300 -25.49 7.77 -56.38
C ARG A 300 -26.23 6.85 -57.34
N ARG A 301 -26.72 5.68 -56.91
CA ARG A 301 -27.51 4.79 -57.78
C ARG A 301 -28.86 5.40 -58.15
N ALA A 302 -29.53 6.06 -57.21
CA ALA A 302 -30.81 6.72 -57.43
C ALA A 302 -30.71 7.99 -58.30
N HIS A 303 -29.61 8.75 -58.16
CA HIS A 303 -29.39 10.03 -58.83
C HIS A 303 -28.37 9.97 -59.96
N SER A 304 -27.78 8.80 -60.25
CA SER A 304 -26.94 8.63 -61.44
C SER A 304 -27.84 8.95 -62.62
N PRO A 305 -27.58 10.02 -63.38
CA PRO A 305 -28.41 10.40 -64.51
C PRO A 305 -28.44 9.18 -65.40
N ARG A 306 -29.62 8.55 -65.49
CA ARG A 306 -29.89 7.34 -66.25
C ARG A 306 -29.28 7.62 -67.61
N ARG A 307 -28.08 7.06 -67.86
CA ARG A 307 -27.29 7.42 -69.03
C ARG A 307 -28.22 7.12 -70.19
N ARG A 308 -28.75 8.17 -70.82
CA ARG A 308 -29.68 8.09 -71.95
C ARG A 308 -28.82 7.68 -73.13
N SER A 309 -28.38 6.44 -73.07
CA SER A 309 -27.65 5.74 -74.08
C SER A 309 -28.66 4.75 -74.64
N GLU A 310 -29.65 5.29 -75.34
CA GLU A 310 -30.00 4.66 -76.61
C GLU A 310 -28.68 4.64 -77.41
N PRO A 311 -28.15 3.47 -77.75
CA PRO A 311 -27.07 3.41 -78.71
C PRO A 311 -27.67 3.83 -80.05
N GLY A 312 -27.48 5.10 -80.42
CA GLY A 312 -27.43 5.44 -81.83
C GLY A 312 -26.39 4.51 -82.47
N PRO A 313 -26.71 3.83 -83.59
CA PRO A 313 -25.85 2.83 -84.20
C PRO A 313 -24.46 3.41 -84.43
N THR A 314 -23.47 2.85 -83.74
CA THR A 314 -22.07 3.20 -83.91
C THR A 314 -21.68 2.96 -85.38
N PRO A 315 -21.20 3.98 -86.11
CA PRO A 315 -20.62 3.77 -87.44
C PRO A 315 -19.42 2.81 -87.35
N PRO A 316 -19.16 2.01 -88.39
CA PRO A 316 -18.04 1.07 -88.41
C PRO A 316 -16.72 1.79 -88.17
N ALA A 317 -15.94 1.27 -87.24
CA ALA A 317 -14.64 1.81 -86.86
C ALA A 317 -13.67 1.83 -88.07
N PRO A 318 -12.94 2.93 -88.32
CA PRO A 318 -11.84 2.93 -89.27
C PRO A 318 -10.72 2.00 -88.79
N ALA A 319 -10.09 1.33 -89.76
CA ALA A 319 -9.06 0.33 -89.57
C ALA A 319 -7.91 0.83 -88.66
N ARG A 320 -7.52 -0.05 -87.72
CA ARG A 320 -6.32 0.06 -86.89
C ARG A 320 -5.09 0.34 -87.75
N GLY A 321 -4.47 1.49 -87.53
CA GLY A 321 -3.06 1.71 -87.87
C GLY A 321 -2.14 0.92 -86.91
N PRO A 322 -0.88 0.67 -87.33
CA PRO A 322 0.06 -0.17 -86.62
C PRO A 322 0.44 0.40 -85.24
N GLU A 323 0.38 -0.48 -84.27
CA GLU A 323 0.74 -0.30 -82.87
C GLU A 323 2.24 0.02 -82.74
N PRO A 324 2.66 1.13 -82.10
CA PRO A 324 4.07 1.37 -81.82
C PRO A 324 4.58 0.39 -80.75
N PRO A 325 5.85 -0.03 -80.82
CA PRO A 325 6.41 -1.02 -79.92
C PRO A 325 6.45 -0.52 -78.48
N HIS A 326 5.83 -1.30 -77.60
CA HIS A 326 5.89 -1.17 -76.15
C HIS A 326 7.35 -1.04 -75.67
N SER A 327 7.67 0.14 -75.13
CA SER A 327 8.86 0.34 -74.32
C SER A 327 8.73 -0.44 -73.00
N ALA A 328 9.86 -0.98 -72.57
CA ALA A 328 10.04 -1.85 -71.42
C ALA A 328 9.42 -1.31 -70.12
N PRO A 329 9.03 -2.20 -69.17
CA PRO A 329 8.49 -1.79 -67.88
C PRO A 329 9.59 -1.11 -67.04
N GLU A 330 9.40 0.17 -66.78
CA GLU A 330 10.17 0.92 -65.79
C GLU A 330 9.84 0.36 -64.39
N PRO A 331 10.84 0.03 -63.55
CA PRO A 331 10.58 -0.49 -62.21
C PRO A 331 9.86 0.57 -61.36
N PRO A 332 8.91 0.17 -60.49
CA PRO A 332 8.15 1.12 -59.71
C PRO A 332 9.06 1.92 -58.78
N ALA A 333 9.08 3.23 -58.98
CA ALA A 333 9.70 4.18 -58.07
C ALA A 333 9.15 3.97 -56.67
N SER A 334 10.05 3.80 -55.71
CA SER A 334 9.72 3.74 -54.29
C SER A 334 8.98 5.03 -53.88
N PRO A 335 7.81 4.96 -53.22
CA PRO A 335 7.15 6.15 -52.75
C PRO A 335 8.01 6.82 -51.68
N ALA A 336 8.37 8.07 -51.93
CA ALA A 336 9.01 8.96 -50.99
C ALA A 336 8.20 8.98 -49.68
N ALA A 337 8.87 8.60 -48.59
CA ALA A 337 8.35 8.66 -47.24
C ALA A 337 8.01 10.12 -46.90
N ALA A 338 6.73 10.46 -46.96
CA ALA A 338 6.19 11.68 -46.40
C ALA A 338 6.42 11.65 -44.88
N ALA A 339 7.31 12.52 -44.45
CA ALA A 339 7.65 12.78 -43.07
C ALA A 339 6.44 13.34 -42.31
N HIS A 340 5.86 12.56 -41.40
CA HIS A 340 5.16 13.07 -40.22
C HIS A 340 5.39 12.10 -39.06
N ARG A 341 6.62 12.10 -38.54
CA ARG A 341 6.96 11.48 -37.26
C ARG A 341 6.86 12.59 -36.21
N ASN A 342 5.84 12.53 -35.37
CA ASN A 342 5.81 13.24 -34.09
C ASN A 342 6.90 12.61 -33.20
N GLU A 343 8.15 13.01 -33.39
CA GLU A 343 9.20 12.82 -32.39
C GLU A 343 9.12 13.98 -31.39
N PRO A 344 9.08 13.70 -30.07
CA PRO A 344 9.24 14.75 -29.06
C PRO A 344 10.63 15.41 -29.21
N PRO A 345 10.75 16.70 -28.88
CA PRO A 345 12.00 17.44 -29.07
C PRO A 345 13.17 16.77 -28.34
N ARG A 346 14.24 16.50 -29.09
CA ARG A 346 15.54 16.10 -28.54
C ARG A 346 16.05 17.21 -27.63
N THR A 347 16.09 16.95 -26.32
CA THR A 347 16.86 17.73 -25.36
C THR A 347 18.34 17.71 -25.72
N ALA A 348 18.98 18.87 -25.62
CA ALA A 348 20.39 19.10 -25.94
C ALA A 348 21.33 18.15 -25.17
N PRO A 349 22.49 17.79 -25.75
CA PRO A 349 23.51 17.03 -25.03
C PRO A 349 24.12 17.91 -23.93
N GLU A 350 23.92 17.52 -22.67
CA GLU A 350 24.71 18.05 -21.56
C GLU A 350 26.20 17.73 -21.75
N PRO A 351 27.10 18.62 -21.31
CA PRO A 351 28.54 18.39 -21.39
C PRO A 351 28.92 17.19 -20.52
N THR A 352 29.53 16.20 -21.17
CA THR A 352 30.19 15.03 -20.58
C THR A 352 31.18 15.45 -19.49
N LEU A 353 30.74 15.43 -18.24
CA LEU A 353 31.61 15.34 -17.07
C LEU A 353 32.01 13.88 -16.86
N ASP A 354 33.22 13.59 -17.31
CA ASP A 354 34.22 12.71 -16.74
C ASP A 354 33.72 11.69 -15.69
N ARG A 355 33.20 10.56 -16.20
CA ARG A 355 32.84 9.39 -15.39
C ARG A 355 34.09 8.52 -15.18
N ARG A 356 35.01 8.98 -14.33
CA ARG A 356 36.01 8.11 -13.71
C ARG A 356 35.30 7.03 -12.92
N LYS A 357 35.52 5.77 -13.30
CA LYS A 357 35.12 4.57 -12.54
C LYS A 357 35.95 4.50 -11.25
N PRO A 358 35.35 4.51 -10.04
CA PRO A 358 35.96 3.85 -8.92
C PRO A 358 35.57 2.37 -8.96
N ASN A 359 36.58 1.54 -8.77
CA ASN A 359 36.51 0.09 -8.74
C ASN A 359 35.42 -0.41 -7.78
N GLY A 360 34.70 -1.44 -8.23
CA GLY A 360 33.79 -2.20 -7.41
C GLY A 360 34.55 -3.04 -6.40
N VAL A 361 34.38 -2.72 -5.12
CA VAL A 361 34.49 -3.66 -4.00
C VAL A 361 33.47 -3.20 -2.95
N HIS A 362 32.27 -3.80 -2.97
CA HIS A 362 31.60 -4.35 -1.79
C HIS A 362 30.22 -4.87 -2.19
N ALA A 363 30.12 -6.19 -2.14
CA ALA A 363 28.96 -6.99 -2.42
C ALA A 363 27.75 -6.57 -1.57
N LEU A 364 26.64 -6.22 -2.23
CA LEU A 364 25.32 -6.36 -1.65
C LEU A 364 25.05 -7.85 -1.48
N ARG A 365 25.35 -8.31 -0.27
CA ARG A 365 24.94 -9.60 0.28
C ARG A 365 23.42 -9.64 0.23
N ASN A 366 22.88 -10.43 -0.70
CA ASN A 366 21.50 -10.89 -0.64
C ASN A 366 21.33 -11.64 0.69
N GLU A 367 20.63 -11.05 1.66
CA GLU A 367 20.12 -11.82 2.78
C GLU A 367 19.13 -12.86 2.25
N PRO A 368 19.28 -14.15 2.62
CA PRO A 368 18.28 -15.16 2.30
C PRO A 368 16.96 -14.82 3.03
N PRO A 369 15.80 -15.13 2.43
CA PRO A 369 14.52 -14.94 3.08
C PRO A 369 14.49 -15.73 4.39
N ALA A 370 13.99 -15.08 5.45
CA ALA A 370 13.74 -15.72 6.74
C ALA A 370 12.90 -17.00 6.53
N PRO A 371 13.22 -18.11 7.21
CA PRO A 371 12.42 -19.32 7.12
C PRO A 371 11.01 -19.04 7.63
N THR A 372 10.02 -19.37 6.81
CA THR A 372 8.60 -19.42 7.17
C THR A 372 8.48 -20.27 8.44
N PRO A 373 7.84 -19.79 9.53
CA PRO A 373 7.60 -20.65 10.68
C PRO A 373 6.74 -21.82 10.23
N ALA A 374 7.22 -23.03 10.50
CA ALA A 374 6.52 -24.27 10.27
C ALA A 374 5.13 -24.19 10.91
N SER A 375 4.10 -24.52 10.11
CA SER A 375 2.76 -24.74 10.60
C SER A 375 2.80 -25.67 11.82
N PRO A 376 2.17 -25.32 12.95
CA PRO A 376 2.09 -26.24 14.08
C PRO A 376 1.34 -27.50 13.62
N GLU A 377 2.03 -28.64 13.70
CA GLU A 377 1.46 -29.96 13.54
C GLU A 377 0.25 -30.08 14.46
N ARG A 378 -0.91 -30.26 13.84
CA ARG A 378 -2.18 -30.54 14.47
C ARG A 378 -2.10 -31.95 15.07
N THR A 379 -1.57 -32.05 16.28
CA THR A 379 -1.71 -33.23 17.15
C THR A 379 -3.17 -33.29 17.59
N GLY A 380 -3.98 -34.06 16.85
CA GLY A 380 -5.28 -34.50 17.33
C GLY A 380 -5.10 -35.51 18.46
N PRO A 381 -5.91 -35.47 19.54
CA PRO A 381 -5.85 -36.46 20.58
C PRO A 381 -6.52 -37.76 20.12
N ASP A 382 -5.73 -38.83 20.13
CA ASP A 382 -6.17 -40.21 19.98
C ASP A 382 -6.84 -40.65 21.30
N PHE A 383 -8.15 -40.88 21.28
CA PHE A 383 -8.92 -41.36 22.43
C PHE A 383 -8.90 -42.89 22.42
N GLY A 384 -8.02 -43.47 23.25
CA GLY A 384 -8.03 -44.90 23.61
C GLY A 384 -8.13 -45.09 25.12
N PRO A 385 -9.03 -45.96 25.64
CA PRO A 385 -9.28 -46.08 27.07
C PRO A 385 -8.46 -47.20 27.73
N SER A 386 -7.80 -46.96 28.86
CA SER A 386 -7.62 -47.96 29.92
C SER A 386 -7.00 -47.44 31.23
N ARG A 387 -7.78 -47.64 32.30
CA ARG A 387 -7.46 -48.15 33.66
C ARG A 387 -6.15 -47.68 34.36
N GLY A 388 -6.33 -47.09 35.56
CA GLY A 388 -5.27 -46.70 36.53
C GLY A 388 -4.59 -47.89 37.26
N PRO A 389 -4.10 -47.79 38.52
CA PRO A 389 -4.22 -46.69 39.51
C PRO A 389 -2.91 -46.32 40.28
N ALA A 390 -3.05 -45.28 41.13
CA ALA A 390 -2.38 -45.02 42.42
C ALA A 390 -0.88 -44.62 42.50
N GLY A 391 -0.62 -43.50 43.19
CA GLY A 391 0.66 -43.19 43.84
C GLY A 391 0.93 -41.68 44.02
N PRO A 392 1.01 -41.14 45.26
CA PRO A 392 1.27 -39.73 45.50
C PRO A 392 2.77 -39.46 45.65
N ARG A 393 3.31 -38.44 44.97
CA ARG A 393 4.65 -37.92 45.28
C ARG A 393 4.71 -36.40 45.25
N HIS A 394 5.13 -35.90 46.42
CA HIS A 394 5.56 -34.57 46.80
C HIS A 394 6.10 -33.65 45.70
N ALA A 395 5.61 -32.41 45.70
CA ALA A 395 6.26 -31.26 45.07
C ALA A 395 7.10 -30.50 46.12
N PRO A 396 8.29 -30.01 45.77
CA PRO A 396 8.93 -28.91 46.48
C PRO A 396 8.58 -27.56 45.83
N ALA A 397 8.63 -26.55 46.68
CA ALA A 397 8.20 -25.18 46.48
C ALA A 397 9.16 -24.33 45.63
N SER A 398 8.59 -23.20 45.18
CA SER A 398 9.24 -21.89 45.02
C SER A 398 10.16 -21.66 43.82
N ALA A 399 9.55 -21.12 42.75
CA ALA A 399 10.15 -20.06 41.95
C ALA A 399 9.06 -19.03 41.62
N VAL A 400 8.95 -17.99 42.45
CA VAL A 400 8.06 -16.84 42.20
C VAL A 400 8.72 -15.96 41.14
N GLY A 401 8.49 -16.30 39.87
CA GLY A 401 8.67 -15.36 38.76
C GLY A 401 7.42 -14.50 38.66
N PHE A 402 7.48 -13.23 39.07
CA PHE A 402 6.41 -12.28 38.76
C PHE A 402 6.49 -11.89 37.29
N PRO A 403 5.38 -12.00 36.53
CA PRO A 403 5.34 -11.59 35.13
C PRO A 403 5.48 -10.07 35.03
N LEU A 404 6.30 -9.62 34.07
CA LEU A 404 6.12 -8.32 33.44
C LEU A 404 4.66 -8.28 32.96
N GLY A 405 3.82 -7.55 33.68
CA GLY A 405 2.40 -7.44 33.36
C GLY A 405 2.21 -6.93 31.93
N PRO A 406 1.14 -7.35 31.25
CA PRO A 406 0.79 -6.82 29.94
C PRO A 406 0.67 -5.29 30.01
N ASP A 407 1.26 -4.61 29.00
CA ASP A 407 1.07 -3.18 28.77
C ASP A 407 -0.42 -2.85 28.94
N PRO A 408 -0.81 -1.98 29.89
CA PRO A 408 -2.18 -1.53 29.97
C PRO A 408 -2.47 -0.76 28.68
N ASP A 409 -3.30 -1.37 27.84
CA ASP A 409 -4.06 -0.74 26.77
C ASP A 409 -3.29 0.26 25.90
N VAL A 410 -2.88 -0.23 24.74
CA VAL A 410 -2.90 0.55 23.49
C VAL A 410 -4.37 0.87 23.15
N GLN A 411 -5.07 1.56 24.05
CA GLN A 411 -6.21 2.37 23.64
C GLN A 411 -5.59 3.46 22.77
N GLY A 412 -5.93 3.41 21.48
CA GLY A 412 -5.35 4.27 20.47
C GLY A 412 -5.47 5.71 20.90
N ILE A 413 -4.36 6.26 21.41
CA ILE A 413 -4.18 7.71 21.44
C ILE A 413 -4.41 8.12 19.99
N PRO A 414 -5.44 8.93 19.69
CA PRO A 414 -5.62 9.44 18.34
C PRO A 414 -4.29 10.10 18.01
N MET A 415 -3.60 9.59 16.99
CA MET A 415 -2.45 10.28 16.43
C MET A 415 -2.96 11.72 16.21
N PRO A 416 -2.33 12.76 16.77
CA PRO A 416 -2.85 14.14 16.69
C PRO A 416 -2.89 14.69 15.24
N PHE A 417 -2.58 13.84 14.27
CA PHE A 417 -2.51 14.14 12.86
C PHE A 417 -3.83 13.77 12.17
N ALA A 418 -4.85 14.58 12.41
CA ALA A 418 -5.66 14.98 11.28
C ALA A 418 -4.72 15.74 10.35
N VAL A 419 -4.14 15.05 9.35
CA VAL A 419 -3.54 15.73 8.20
C VAL A 419 -4.62 16.70 7.72
N PRO A 420 -4.40 18.03 7.72
CA PRO A 420 -5.39 18.94 7.20
C PRO A 420 -5.72 18.45 5.79
N ARG A 421 -6.96 18.00 5.59
CA ARG A 421 -7.49 17.73 4.25
C ARG A 421 -7.25 19.04 3.51
N ALA A 422 -6.27 19.05 2.60
CA ALA A 422 -6.13 20.15 1.67
C ALA A 422 -7.51 20.29 1.02
N ALA A 423 -8.19 21.41 1.29
CA ALA A 423 -9.37 21.78 0.55
C ALA A 423 -8.89 21.92 -0.89
N VAL A 424 -9.19 20.89 -1.70
CA VAL A 424 -9.10 21.00 -3.14
C VAL A 424 -10.32 21.84 -3.49
N GLU A 425 -10.11 23.16 -3.55
CA GLU A 425 -11.05 24.11 -4.19
C GLU A 425 -11.05 23.93 -5.70
#